data_AF-A0A9D7RL57-F1
#
_entry.id   AF-A0A9D7RL57-F1
#
_cell.length_a   1.000
_cell.length_b   1.000
_cell.length_c   1.000
_cell.angle_alpha   90.00
_cell.angle_beta   90.00
_cell.angle_gamma   90.00
#
_symmetry.space_group_name_H-M   'P 1'
#
loop_
_entity.id
_entity.type
_entity.pdbx_description
1 polymer ?
#
loop_
_entity_poly.entity_id
_entity_poly.type
_entity_poly.pdbx_seq_one_letter_code
_entity_poly.pdbx_strand_id
1 'polypeptide(L)'
;MERLRNCVKRTWVSCPYWCKLPKSWAEIRQALREENKPFISFERYLEICGGHEMTELDKVLQLSQYLHDIGVFLHFQHEPVLKNRIFLDANWTTKTLYKL
;
A
#
# COMPACT_ATOMS: atom_id res chain seq x y z
N MET A 1 -0.29 -25.01 15.41
CA MET A 1 -0.74 -24.05 14.37
C MET A 1 -2.10 -23.41 14.67
N GLU A 2 -3.09 -24.15 15.20
CA GLU A 2 -4.43 -23.62 15.59
C GLU A 2 -4.38 -22.46 16.61
N ARG A 3 -3.54 -22.59 17.64
CA ARG A 3 -3.44 -21.62 18.76
C ARG A 3 -2.91 -20.25 18.35
N LEU A 4 -1.94 -20.20 17.42
CA LEU A 4 -1.43 -18.94 16.86
C LEU A 4 -2.51 -18.26 16.02
N ARG A 5 -3.21 -19.03 15.18
CA ARG A 5 -4.33 -18.53 14.37
C ARG A 5 -5.44 -17.93 15.23
N ASN A 6 -5.78 -18.59 16.34
CA ASN A 6 -6.80 -18.12 17.28
C ASN A 6 -6.32 -16.91 18.11
N CYS A 7 -5.04 -16.82 18.48
CA CYS A 7 -4.49 -15.62 19.13
C CYS A 7 -4.59 -14.39 18.23
N VAL A 8 -4.17 -14.51 16.96
CA VAL A 8 -4.26 -13.41 15.98
C VAL A 8 -5.70 -12.93 15.80
N LYS A 9 -6.67 -13.87 15.73
CA LYS A 9 -8.10 -13.53 15.66
C LYS A 9 -8.60 -12.79 16.91
N ARG A 10 -8.14 -13.20 18.09
CA ARG A 10 -8.59 -12.64 19.38
C ARG A 10 -8.04 -11.23 19.62
N THR A 11 -6.82 -10.96 19.18
CA THR A 11 -6.20 -9.61 19.23
C THR A 11 -6.74 -8.67 18.15
N TRP A 12 -7.20 -9.20 17.00
CA TRP A 12 -7.78 -8.40 15.91
C TRP A 12 -9.02 -7.61 16.32
N VAL A 13 -9.88 -8.21 17.16
CA VAL A 13 -11.13 -7.59 17.63
C VAL A 13 -10.88 -6.38 18.54
N SER A 14 -9.72 -6.32 19.20
CA SER A 14 -9.40 -5.27 20.19
C SER A 14 -8.56 -4.14 19.62
N CYS A 15 -8.43 -4.03 18.30
CA CYS A 15 -7.53 -3.07 17.68
C CYS A 15 -8.30 -1.89 17.05
N PRO A 16 -8.48 -0.77 17.78
CA PRO A 16 -9.41 0.31 17.42
C PRO A 16 -9.03 1.06 16.13
N TYR A 17 -7.79 0.95 15.67
CA TYR A 17 -7.25 1.72 14.53
C TYR A 17 -7.50 1.07 13.16
N TRP A 18 -7.72 -0.25 13.08
CA TRP A 18 -7.77 -0.99 11.81
C TRP A 18 -9.20 -1.17 11.27
N CYS A 19 -10.21 -0.85 12.06
CA CYS A 19 -11.61 -1.19 11.78
C CYS A 19 -12.44 -0.07 11.13
N LYS A 20 -11.85 1.10 10.82
CA LYS A 20 -12.56 2.23 10.19
C LYS A 20 -11.73 2.91 9.10
N LEU A 21 -11.20 2.13 8.15
CA LEU A 21 -10.62 2.72 6.96
C LEU A 21 -11.75 3.23 6.05
N PRO A 22 -11.60 4.43 5.44
CA PRO A 22 -12.52 4.90 4.42
C PRO A 22 -12.73 3.85 3.33
N LYS A 23 -13.95 3.76 2.80
CA LYS A 23 -14.29 2.81 1.73
C LYS A 23 -13.36 2.98 0.51
N SER A 24 -13.06 4.23 0.15
CA SER A 24 -12.14 4.57 -0.94
C SER A 24 -10.76 3.94 -0.77
N TRP A 25 -10.24 3.83 0.45
CA TRP A 25 -8.93 3.21 0.70
C TRP A 25 -8.96 1.70 0.47
N ALA A 26 -10.08 1.05 0.78
CA ALA A 26 -10.26 -0.37 0.48
C ALA A 26 -10.34 -0.61 -1.03
N GLU A 27 -11.07 0.23 -1.75
CA GLU A 27 -11.21 0.16 -3.21
C GLU A 27 -9.88 0.45 -3.93
N ILE A 28 -9.15 1.49 -3.54
CA ILE A 28 -7.80 1.79 -4.08
C ILE A 28 -6.85 0.61 -3.85
N ARG A 29 -6.86 0.01 -2.66
CA ARG A 29 -6.04 -1.19 -2.39
C ARG A 29 -6.41 -2.36 -3.29
N GLN A 30 -7.68 -2.52 -3.62
CA GLN A 30 -8.12 -3.56 -4.54
C GLN A 30 -7.63 -3.26 -5.96
N ALA A 31 -7.80 -2.03 -6.45
CA ALA A 31 -7.32 -1.61 -7.76
C ALA A 31 -5.80 -1.82 -7.91
N LEU A 32 -5.03 -1.53 -6.87
CA LEU A 32 -3.58 -1.77 -6.85
C LEU A 32 -3.20 -3.25 -6.90
N ARG A 33 -4.03 -4.15 -6.35
CA ARG A 33 -3.79 -5.60 -6.45
C ARG A 33 -4.09 -6.16 -7.83
N GLU A 34 -4.99 -5.51 -8.57
CA GLU A 34 -5.35 -5.88 -9.93
C GLU A 34 -4.28 -5.44 -10.96
N GLU A 35 -3.40 -4.51 -10.59
CA GLU A 35 -2.21 -4.19 -11.37
C GLU A 35 -1.23 -5.38 -11.35
N ASN A 36 -1.19 -6.15 -12.44
CA ASN A 36 -0.28 -7.29 -12.63
C ASN A 36 1.16 -6.85 -12.95
N LYS A 37 1.70 -5.88 -12.20
CA LYS A 37 3.02 -5.31 -12.38
C LYS A 37 3.76 -5.25 -11.04
N PRO A 38 5.09 -5.49 -11.02
CA PRO A 38 5.86 -5.43 -9.79
C PRO A 38 5.97 -4.01 -9.22
N PHE A 39 5.88 -3.00 -10.09
CA PHE A 39 5.85 -1.59 -9.73
C PHE A 39 5.00 -0.78 -10.72
N ILE A 40 4.53 0.37 -10.28
CA ILE A 40 3.83 1.37 -11.09
C ILE A 40 4.49 2.75 -10.89
N SER A 41 4.24 3.68 -11.81
CA SER A 41 4.65 5.08 -11.61
C SER A 41 3.77 5.75 -10.54
N PHE A 42 4.32 6.79 -9.90
CA PHE A 42 3.53 7.63 -8.99
C PHE A 42 2.36 8.30 -9.72
N GLU A 43 2.54 8.69 -10.99
CA GLU A 43 1.44 9.21 -11.84
C GLU A 43 0.30 8.19 -12.01
N ARG A 44 0.62 6.92 -12.27
CA ARG A 44 -0.40 5.86 -12.35
C ARG A 44 -1.13 5.68 -11.03
N TYR A 45 -0.43 5.83 -9.92
CA TYR A 45 -1.07 5.81 -8.60
C TYR A 45 -2.00 7.00 -8.38
N LEU A 46 -1.61 8.20 -8.83
CA LEU A 46 -2.47 9.39 -8.81
C LEU A 46 -3.74 9.18 -9.65
N GLU A 47 -3.63 8.57 -10.83
CA GLU A 47 -4.79 8.22 -11.68
C GLU A 47 -5.76 7.29 -10.96
N ILE A 48 -5.23 6.23 -10.33
CA ILE A 48 -6.05 5.27 -9.57
C ILE A 48 -6.74 6.00 -8.41
N CYS A 49 -6.03 6.83 -7.65
CA CYS A 49 -6.62 7.59 -6.56
C CYS A 49 -7.69 8.59 -7.04
N GLY A 50 -7.44 9.27 -8.16
CA GLY A 50 -8.40 10.19 -8.79
C GLY A 50 -9.69 9.50 -9.23
N GLY A 51 -9.60 8.24 -9.69
CA GLY A 51 -10.76 7.41 -10.01
C GLY A 51 -11.67 7.09 -8.81
N HIS A 52 -11.17 7.24 -7.58
CA HIS A 52 -11.91 7.07 -6.32
C HIS A 52 -12.13 8.39 -5.58
N GLU A 53 -12.26 9.49 -6.33
CA GLU A 53 -12.54 10.85 -5.80
C GLU A 53 -11.45 11.40 -4.86
N MET A 54 -10.23 10.86 -4.93
CA MET A 54 -9.10 11.31 -4.12
C MET A 54 -8.11 12.10 -4.97
N THR A 55 -8.38 13.41 -5.10
CA THR A 55 -7.64 14.34 -5.97
C THR A 55 -6.64 15.22 -5.21
N GLU A 56 -6.79 15.36 -3.89
CA GLU A 56 -5.88 16.15 -3.06
C GLU A 56 -4.53 15.42 -2.89
N LEU A 57 -3.46 16.01 -3.40
CA LEU A 57 -2.12 15.42 -3.38
C LEU A 57 -1.67 15.04 -1.96
N ASP A 58 -1.92 15.91 -0.97
CA ASP A 58 -1.56 15.63 0.42
C ASP A 58 -2.27 14.38 0.97
N LYS A 59 -3.56 14.20 0.65
CA LYS A 59 -4.30 12.98 1.03
C LYS A 59 -3.77 11.74 0.33
N VAL A 60 -3.37 11.87 -0.94
CA VAL A 60 -2.79 10.77 -1.70
C VAL A 60 -1.43 10.35 -1.14
N LEU A 61 -0.58 11.31 -0.79
CA LEU A 61 0.72 11.06 -0.16
C LEU A 61 0.57 10.47 1.24
N GLN A 62 -0.40 10.95 2.03
CA GLN A 62 -0.73 10.37 3.34
C GLN A 62 -1.21 8.92 3.22
N LEU A 63 -2.11 8.62 2.28
CA LEU A 63 -2.52 7.24 2.00
C LEU A 63 -1.31 6.39 1.61
N SER A 64 -0.46 6.93 0.75
CA SER A 64 0.70 6.21 0.26
C SER A 64 1.68 5.86 1.38
N GLN A 65 1.92 6.80 2.30
CA GLN A 65 2.74 6.58 3.49
C GLN A 65 2.09 5.53 4.41
N TYR A 66 0.78 5.64 4.65
CA TYR A 66 0.06 4.68 5.46
C TYR A 66 0.16 3.25 4.88
N LEU A 67 -0.05 3.09 3.57
CA LEU A 67 0.05 1.79 2.89
C LEU A 67 1.48 1.23 2.88
N HIS A 68 2.48 2.11 2.85
CA HIS A 68 3.88 1.75 3.02
C HIS A 68 4.15 1.18 4.42
N ASP A 69 3.72 1.88 5.47
CA ASP A 69 3.99 1.52 6.86
C ASP A 69 3.34 0.18 7.25
N ILE A 70 2.17 -0.13 6.69
CA ILE A 70 1.47 -1.40 6.93
C ILE A 70 1.92 -2.53 5.99
N GLY A 71 2.86 -2.26 5.08
CA GLY A 71 3.45 -3.25 4.17
C GLY A 71 2.55 -3.71 3.03
N VAL A 72 1.60 -2.88 2.58
CA VAL A 72 0.78 -3.19 1.37
C VAL A 72 1.61 -3.01 0.09
N PHE A 73 2.45 -1.98 0.03
CA PHE A 73 3.42 -1.74 -1.04
C PHE A 73 4.61 -0.96 -0.48
N LEU A 74 5.64 -0.68 -1.29
CA LEU A 74 6.72 0.23 -0.91
C LEU A 74 6.69 1.52 -1.75
N HIS A 75 6.79 2.67 -1.08
CA HIS A 75 6.93 3.97 -1.74
C HIS A 75 7.88 4.86 -0.95
N PHE A 76 9.00 5.23 -1.57
CA PHE A 76 10.06 6.02 -0.93
C PHE A 76 9.92 7.50 -1.29
N GLN A 77 9.01 8.20 -0.61
CA GLN A 77 8.63 9.58 -0.93
C GLN A 77 9.79 10.59 -0.82
N HIS A 78 10.73 10.32 0.09
CA HIS A 78 11.85 11.20 0.38
C HIS A 78 13.08 10.94 -0.50
N GLU A 79 13.07 9.85 -1.28
CA GLU A 79 14.20 9.44 -2.12
C GLU A 79 14.02 9.99 -3.55
N PRO A 80 14.86 10.91 -4.03
CA PRO A 80 14.64 11.61 -5.31
C PRO A 80 14.49 10.68 -6.51
N VAL A 81 15.17 9.53 -6.49
CA VAL A 81 15.19 8.53 -7.56
C VAL A 81 13.99 7.58 -7.47
N LEU A 82 13.44 7.37 -6.27
CA LEU A 82 12.43 6.33 -6.00
C LEU A 82 11.04 6.90 -5.74
N LYS A 83 10.90 8.19 -5.43
CA LYS A 83 9.62 8.89 -5.17
C LYS A 83 8.63 8.83 -6.34
N ASN A 84 9.10 8.55 -7.54
CA ASN A 84 8.25 8.43 -8.73
C ASN A 84 7.80 6.99 -8.99
N ARG A 85 8.09 6.05 -8.07
CA ARG A 85 7.78 4.61 -8.21
C ARG A 85 7.10 4.07 -6.96
N ILE A 86 6.06 3.28 -7.19
CA ILE A 86 5.40 2.48 -6.15
C ILE A 86 5.64 1.01 -6.46
N PHE A 87 6.24 0.30 -5.53
CA PHE A 87 6.56 -1.11 -5.65
C PHE A 87 5.45 -1.95 -5.02
N LEU A 88 4.62 -2.56 -5.86
CA LEU A 88 3.47 -3.37 -5.44
C LEU A 88 3.90 -4.76 -4.94
N ASP A 89 5.02 -5.27 -5.45
CA ASP A 89 5.59 -6.56 -5.03
C ASP A 89 6.91 -6.37 -4.26
N ALA A 90 6.83 -6.54 -2.95
CA ALA A 90 8.00 -6.50 -2.06
C ALA A 90 8.99 -7.66 -2.30
N ASN A 91 8.52 -8.84 -2.74
CA ASN A 91 9.39 -9.97 -3.07
C ASN A 91 10.17 -9.72 -4.36
N TRP A 92 9.56 -9.06 -5.34
CA TRP A 92 10.29 -8.61 -6.53
C TRP A 92 11.34 -7.56 -6.17
N THR A 93 10.99 -6.61 -5.30
CA THR A 93 11.87 -5.51 -4.88
C THR A 93 13.12 -6.04 -4.19
N THR A 94 12.95 -6.96 -3.22
CA THR A 94 14.07 -7.61 -2.54
C THR A 94 14.93 -8.43 -3.50
N LYS A 95 14.33 -9.27 -4.35
CA LYS A 95 15.08 -10.04 -5.36
C LYS A 95 15.87 -9.17 -6.33
N THR A 96 15.38 -7.99 -6.66
CA THR A 96 16.08 -7.05 -7.56
C THR A 96 17.24 -6.38 -6.84
N LEU A 97 17.06 -5.98 -5.57
CA LEU A 97 18.12 -5.38 -4.76
C LEU A 97 19.26 -6.36 -4.45
N TYR A 98 18.97 -7.64 -4.19
CA TYR A 98 19.99 -8.67 -3.97
C TYR A 98 20.75 -9.10 -5.24
N LYS A 99 20.32 -8.65 -6.42
CA LYS A 99 20.95 -8.96 -7.72
C LYS A 99 21.82 -7.82 -8.27
N LEU A 100 21.82 -6.67 -7.61
CA LEU A 100 22.75 -5.56 -7.85
C LEU A 100 24.07 -5.82 -7.11
#